data_AF-A0A7Y2AFL8-F1
#
_entry.id   AF-A0A7Y2AFL8-F1
#
_cell.length_a   1.000
_cell.length_b   1.000
_cell.length_c   1.000
_cell.angle_alpha   90.00
_cell.angle_beta   90.00
_cell.angle_gamma   90.00
#
_symmetry.space_group_name_H-M   'P 1'
#
loop_
_entity.id
_entity.type
_entity.pdbx_description
1 polymer ?
#
loop_
_entity_poly.entity_id
_entity_poly.type
_entity_poly.pdbx_seq_one_letter_code
_entity_poly.pdbx_strand_id
1 'polypeptide(L)'
;MSTKLDTEQAVRERYAAAAQECEPQLCCPVDYDAQYLKVIPDEVIQRDYGCGDPSKYVREGETVLDLGSGGGKICFIASQVVGPSGTVIGVDMNDTMLDLARGSQASVADKIGYSNVRFCKGRIQDMAIDRDAVDEYLKANPITDEASLQRYEAFATQMRRESPMIPDNSVDVVVSNCVLNLVDASEKEKLFAEIFRVLKRGGRAVISDIVSDEEVPVSMQNDPELWSGCISGAFQECDFLSAFDRAGFYGIEMPILQDEPWQTVEGIEFRSTTVIAYKGKEGPCFEHNEAVIYRGPFRSVTDDMGHVFDRGERTAVCRKTFEIMTREPYTQHFVAVEPRERIDPKDAKPFTCSGGVEKRPPKITKGRGYKANILPQADSCCDSGDCC
;
A
#
# COMPACT_ATOMS: atom_id res chain seq x y z
N MET A 1 -19.98 -33.69 -7.38
CA MET A 1 -20.04 -32.25 -7.67
C MET A 1 -19.53 -31.55 -6.42
N SER A 2 -18.29 -31.05 -6.45
CA SER A 2 -17.73 -30.31 -5.31
C SER A 2 -18.46 -28.97 -5.27
N THR A 3 -19.27 -28.76 -4.24
CA THR A 3 -19.86 -27.46 -3.90
C THR A 3 -18.71 -26.56 -3.49
N LYS A 4 -18.26 -25.70 -4.40
CA LYS A 4 -17.31 -24.63 -4.12
C LYS A 4 -17.92 -23.78 -2.98
N LEU A 5 -17.17 -23.58 -1.90
CA LEU A 5 -17.62 -22.76 -0.77
C LEU A 5 -17.94 -21.34 -1.25
N ASP A 6 -19.08 -20.76 -0.81
CA ASP A 6 -19.35 -19.33 -1.00
C ASP A 6 -18.58 -18.56 0.07
N THR A 7 -17.35 -18.19 -0.28
CA THR A 7 -16.38 -17.53 0.60
C THR A 7 -16.89 -16.16 1.06
N GLU A 8 -17.56 -15.41 0.19
CA GLU A 8 -18.12 -14.10 0.53
C GLU A 8 -19.24 -14.21 1.56
N GLN A 9 -20.14 -15.19 1.39
CA GLN A 9 -21.21 -15.42 2.36
C GLN A 9 -20.64 -15.81 3.74
N ALA A 10 -19.66 -16.72 3.77
CA ALA A 10 -19.03 -17.17 5.03
C ALA A 10 -18.33 -16.03 5.77
N VAL A 11 -17.59 -15.19 5.06
CA VAL A 11 -16.95 -13.99 5.63
C VAL A 11 -18.01 -13.02 6.15
N ARG A 12 -19.04 -12.72 5.35
CA ARG A 12 -20.10 -11.79 5.77
C ARG A 12 -20.81 -12.26 7.04
N GLU A 13 -21.15 -13.54 7.14
CA GLU A 13 -21.85 -14.10 8.31
C GLU A 13 -20.99 -14.05 9.58
N ARG A 14 -19.72 -14.48 9.52
CA ARG A 14 -18.82 -14.46 10.69
C ARG A 14 -18.52 -13.04 11.15
N TYR A 15 -18.21 -12.12 10.24
CA TYR A 15 -17.87 -10.75 10.63
C TYR A 15 -19.11 -9.94 11.05
N ALA A 16 -20.32 -10.30 10.57
CA ALA A 16 -21.55 -9.75 11.14
C ALA A 16 -21.79 -10.24 12.58
N ALA A 17 -21.49 -11.50 12.89
CA ALA A 17 -21.54 -12.02 14.26
C ALA A 17 -20.46 -11.36 15.15
N ALA A 18 -19.23 -11.24 14.64
CA ALA A 18 -18.11 -10.57 15.32
C ALA A 18 -18.35 -9.07 15.55
N ALA A 19 -19.25 -8.45 14.77
CA ALA A 19 -19.71 -7.08 15.04
C ALA A 19 -20.60 -6.99 16.29
N GLN A 20 -21.23 -8.10 16.71
CA GLN A 20 -22.14 -8.16 17.85
C GLN A 20 -21.44 -8.67 19.12
N GLU A 21 -20.58 -9.69 19.01
CA GLU A 21 -19.82 -10.28 20.12
C GLU A 21 -18.33 -10.43 19.76
N CYS A 22 -17.44 -10.22 20.75
CA CYS A 22 -16.00 -10.27 20.53
C CYS A 22 -15.51 -11.70 20.24
N GLU A 23 -14.74 -11.88 19.16
CA GLU A 23 -14.18 -13.17 18.71
C GLU A 23 -12.65 -13.23 18.93
N PRO A 24 -12.14 -13.80 20.05
CA PRO A 24 -10.72 -13.72 20.43
C PRO A 24 -9.78 -14.43 19.44
N GLN A 25 -10.30 -15.39 18.68
CA GLN A 25 -9.54 -16.19 17.73
C GLN A 25 -9.16 -15.43 16.46
N LEU A 26 -9.72 -14.24 16.23
CA LEU A 26 -9.42 -13.38 15.08
C LEU A 26 -8.34 -12.33 15.37
N CYS A 27 -7.93 -12.17 16.64
CA CYS A 27 -7.02 -11.11 17.05
C CYS A 27 -5.60 -11.63 17.25
N CYS A 28 -4.63 -11.04 16.53
CA CYS A 28 -3.25 -11.08 16.99
C CYS A 28 -3.02 -9.91 17.97
N PRO A 29 -2.17 -10.07 19.00
CA PRO A 29 -1.82 -8.95 19.87
C PRO A 29 -1.02 -7.90 19.09
N VAL A 30 -1.61 -6.71 18.90
CA VAL A 30 -0.98 -5.56 18.24
C VAL A 30 -0.73 -4.44 19.25
N ASP A 31 0.51 -3.95 19.28
CA ASP A 31 0.89 -2.80 20.12
C ASP A 31 0.71 -1.49 19.35
N TYR A 32 -0.46 -0.88 19.53
CA TYR A 32 -0.82 0.45 19.06
C TYR A 32 -0.32 1.52 20.04
N ASP A 33 0.05 2.69 19.53
CA ASP A 33 0.37 3.80 20.40
C ASP A 33 -0.86 4.24 21.21
N ALA A 34 -0.78 4.04 22.52
CA ALA A 34 -1.85 4.31 23.47
C ALA A 34 -2.34 5.77 23.45
N GLN A 35 -1.56 6.71 22.91
CA GLN A 35 -2.01 8.08 22.76
C GLN A 35 -3.21 8.21 21.81
N TYR A 36 -3.18 7.48 20.69
CA TYR A 36 -4.21 7.59 19.65
C TYR A 36 -5.50 6.87 20.03
N LEU A 37 -5.43 5.90 20.95
CA LEU A 37 -6.61 5.15 21.42
C LEU A 37 -7.51 5.99 22.34
N LYS A 38 -6.98 7.00 23.03
CA LYS A 38 -7.72 7.77 24.05
C LYS A 38 -8.95 8.50 23.52
N VAL A 39 -8.92 8.89 22.25
CA VAL A 39 -10.04 9.63 21.63
C VAL A 39 -11.09 8.70 21.03
N ILE A 40 -10.71 7.45 20.76
CA ILE A 40 -11.55 6.44 20.10
C ILE A 40 -12.53 5.85 21.13
N PRO A 41 -13.82 5.70 20.80
CA PRO A 41 -14.78 5.01 21.68
C PRO A 41 -14.34 3.55 21.97
N ASP A 42 -14.52 3.10 23.21
CA ASP A 42 -14.16 1.73 23.61
C ASP A 42 -14.81 0.66 22.75
N GLU A 43 -16.05 0.89 22.30
CA GLU A 43 -16.78 -0.03 21.40
C GLU A 43 -16.07 -0.23 20.06
N VAL A 44 -15.42 0.80 19.52
CA VAL A 44 -14.61 0.71 18.29
C VAL A 44 -13.30 -0.03 18.57
N ILE A 45 -12.68 0.22 19.73
CA ILE A 45 -11.41 -0.44 20.11
C ILE A 45 -11.61 -1.94 20.31
N GLN A 46 -12.73 -2.33 20.94
CA GLN A 46 -13.05 -3.72 21.26
C GLN A 46 -13.51 -4.53 20.06
N ARG A 47 -13.98 -3.88 18.99
CA ARG A 47 -14.45 -4.53 17.74
C ARG A 47 -13.44 -4.41 16.59
N ASP A 48 -12.15 -4.48 16.93
CA ASP A 48 -11.04 -4.43 15.98
C ASP A 48 -10.36 -5.80 15.87
N TYR A 49 -10.37 -6.35 14.66
CA TYR A 49 -9.87 -7.68 14.34
C TYR A 49 -8.68 -7.55 13.39
N GLY A 50 -7.53 -7.19 13.95
CA GLY A 50 -6.31 -6.89 13.20
C GLY A 50 -5.12 -7.77 13.62
N CYS A 51 -4.12 -7.83 12.75
CA CYS A 51 -2.87 -8.53 13.00
C CYS A 51 -1.62 -7.65 13.03
N GLY A 52 -1.71 -6.39 12.59
CA GLY A 52 -0.62 -5.43 12.67
C GLY A 52 -1.11 -3.99 12.86
N ASP A 53 -0.17 -3.04 12.87
CA ASP A 53 -0.48 -1.60 12.93
C ASP A 53 0.13 -0.88 11.71
N PRO A 54 -0.56 -0.87 10.55
CA PRO A 54 -0.07 -0.19 9.36
C PRO A 54 -0.10 1.34 9.51
N SER A 55 -0.76 1.89 10.53
CA SER A 55 -0.86 3.34 10.75
C SER A 55 0.50 3.97 11.11
N LYS A 56 1.46 3.20 11.61
CA LYS A 56 2.84 3.63 11.89
C LYS A 56 3.57 4.17 10.67
N TYR A 57 3.11 3.80 9.49
CA TYR A 57 3.71 4.23 8.23
C TYR A 57 2.96 5.40 7.59
N VAL A 58 1.89 5.93 8.19
CA VAL A 58 1.15 7.11 7.72
C VAL A 58 1.88 8.39 8.10
N ARG A 59 1.76 9.45 7.28
CA ARG A 59 2.45 10.74 7.47
C ARG A 59 1.49 11.91 7.51
N GLU A 60 1.93 12.99 8.13
CA GLU A 60 1.21 14.26 8.19
C GLU A 60 0.81 14.75 6.78
N GLY A 61 -0.44 15.20 6.64
CA GLY A 61 -0.98 15.76 5.39
C GLY A 61 -1.36 14.75 4.31
N GLU A 62 -1.18 13.45 4.52
CA GLU A 62 -1.53 12.44 3.51
C GLU A 62 -3.04 12.21 3.36
N THR A 63 -3.45 11.84 2.15
CA THR A 63 -4.73 11.16 1.90
C THR A 63 -4.53 9.65 2.10
N VAL A 64 -5.14 9.10 3.16
CA VAL A 64 -5.08 7.68 3.55
C VAL A 64 -6.35 6.97 3.11
N LEU A 65 -6.20 5.76 2.58
CA LEU A 65 -7.29 4.84 2.30
C LEU A 65 -7.10 3.56 3.11
N ASP A 66 -8.08 3.21 3.95
CA ASP A 66 -8.10 2.03 4.79
C ASP A 66 -9.05 0.98 4.19
N LEU A 67 -8.51 -0.18 3.82
CA LEU A 67 -9.27 -1.27 3.22
C LEU A 67 -9.79 -2.21 4.31
N GLY A 68 -11.10 -2.47 4.31
CA GLY A 68 -11.74 -3.26 5.36
C GLY A 68 -11.69 -2.53 6.69
N SER A 69 -12.13 -1.26 6.70
CA SER A 69 -11.94 -0.36 7.85
C SER A 69 -12.68 -0.78 9.13
N GLY A 70 -13.63 -1.72 9.03
CA GLY A 70 -14.42 -2.21 10.16
C GLY A 70 -15.10 -1.06 10.91
N GLY A 71 -15.02 -1.09 12.25
CA GLY A 71 -15.50 -0.02 13.12
C GLY A 71 -14.71 1.29 13.03
N GLY A 72 -13.65 1.35 12.22
CA GLY A 72 -12.92 2.58 11.90
C GLY A 72 -11.71 2.87 12.78
N LYS A 73 -11.21 1.92 13.58
CA LYS A 73 -10.09 2.16 14.51
C LYS A 73 -8.84 2.68 13.81
N ILE A 74 -8.37 2.01 12.75
CA ILE A 74 -7.22 2.46 11.95
C ILE A 74 -7.50 3.83 11.33
N CYS A 75 -8.71 4.05 10.81
CA CYS A 75 -9.10 5.36 10.29
C CYS A 75 -8.99 6.49 11.34
N PHE A 76 -9.43 6.26 12.57
CA PHE A 76 -9.35 7.25 13.64
C PHE A 76 -7.94 7.46 14.18
N ILE A 77 -7.09 6.42 14.17
CA ILE A 77 -5.67 6.58 14.45
C ILE A 77 -5.02 7.42 13.34
N ALA A 78 -5.22 7.03 12.07
CA ALA A 78 -4.68 7.74 10.92
C ALA A 78 -5.13 9.21 10.87
N SER A 79 -6.37 9.51 11.26
CA SER A 79 -6.90 10.89 11.35
C SER A 79 -6.07 11.81 12.25
N GLN A 80 -5.56 11.26 13.36
CA GLN A 80 -4.68 11.97 14.28
C GLN A 80 -3.26 12.12 13.70
N VAL A 81 -2.75 11.09 13.03
CA VAL A 81 -1.41 11.10 12.41
C VAL A 81 -1.33 12.09 11.23
N VAL A 82 -2.33 12.10 10.36
CA VAL A 82 -2.34 12.97 9.17
C VAL A 82 -2.66 14.43 9.50
N GLY A 83 -3.26 14.70 10.66
CA GLY A 83 -3.63 16.04 11.09
C GLY A 83 -4.76 16.68 10.25
N PRO A 84 -5.12 17.95 10.53
CA PRO A 84 -6.26 18.62 9.91
C PRO A 84 -6.10 18.88 8.40
N SER A 85 -4.87 18.86 7.87
CA SER A 85 -4.60 19.01 6.44
C SER A 85 -4.69 17.71 5.65
N GLY A 86 -4.66 16.55 6.33
CA GLY A 86 -4.79 15.25 5.70
C GLY A 86 -6.24 14.81 5.54
N THR A 87 -6.44 13.62 4.99
CA THR A 87 -7.78 13.04 4.77
C THR A 87 -7.70 11.54 4.96
N VAL A 88 -8.72 10.94 5.57
CA VAL A 88 -8.81 9.49 5.76
C VAL A 88 -10.11 8.96 5.20
N ILE A 89 -10.02 7.86 4.46
CA ILE A 89 -11.15 7.21 3.81
C ILE A 89 -11.14 5.75 4.25
N GLY A 90 -12.18 5.31 4.96
CA GLY A 90 -12.39 3.89 5.26
C GLY A 90 -13.34 3.26 4.25
N VAL A 91 -13.01 2.08 3.75
CA VAL A 91 -13.90 1.27 2.89
C VAL A 91 -14.21 -0.03 3.59
N ASP A 92 -15.50 -0.35 3.72
CA ASP A 92 -15.96 -1.64 4.23
C ASP A 92 -17.26 -2.05 3.51
N MET A 93 -17.64 -3.32 3.59
CA MET A 93 -18.88 -3.84 3.00
C MET A 93 -19.94 -4.17 4.08
N ASN A 94 -19.54 -4.28 5.35
CA ASN A 94 -20.40 -4.64 6.47
C ASN A 94 -21.14 -3.41 7.01
N ASP A 95 -22.46 -3.38 6.82
CA ASP A 95 -23.33 -2.29 7.25
C ASP A 95 -23.25 -2.02 8.76
N THR A 96 -23.17 -3.06 9.61
CA THR A 96 -23.10 -2.90 11.07
C THR A 96 -21.80 -2.24 11.51
N MET A 97 -20.68 -2.61 10.88
CA MET A 97 -19.38 -1.99 11.13
C MET A 97 -19.33 -0.55 10.64
N LEU A 98 -19.88 -0.29 9.45
CA LEU A 98 -19.99 1.06 8.90
C LEU A 98 -20.87 1.97 9.77
N ASP A 99 -21.98 1.46 10.30
CA ASP A 99 -22.85 2.21 11.20
C ASP A 99 -22.12 2.60 12.49
N LEU A 100 -21.34 1.67 13.08
CA LEU A 100 -20.49 1.96 14.24
C LEU A 100 -19.42 3.02 13.92
N ALA A 101 -18.74 2.87 12.78
CA ALA A 101 -17.71 3.79 12.34
C ALA A 101 -18.29 5.18 12.11
N ARG A 102 -19.39 5.28 11.34
CA ARG A 102 -20.10 6.53 11.03
C ARG A 102 -20.65 7.20 12.28
N GLY A 103 -21.25 6.44 13.19
CA GLY A 103 -21.75 6.93 14.47
C GLY A 103 -20.66 7.47 15.39
N SER A 104 -19.42 6.96 15.27
CA SER A 104 -18.28 7.39 16.07
C SER A 104 -17.55 8.62 15.52
N GLN A 105 -17.74 8.97 14.25
CA GLN A 105 -17.02 10.05 13.57
C GLN A 105 -17.12 11.39 14.30
N ALA A 106 -18.32 11.80 14.69
CA ALA A 106 -18.55 13.10 15.33
C ALA A 106 -17.85 13.20 16.70
N SER A 107 -17.96 12.15 17.51
CA SER A 107 -17.33 12.08 18.84
C SER A 107 -15.80 12.16 18.74
N VAL A 108 -15.20 11.48 17.77
CA VAL A 108 -13.75 11.56 17.53
C VAL A 108 -13.36 12.94 17.02
N ALA A 109 -14.10 13.48 16.04
CA ALA A 109 -13.85 14.81 15.48
C ALA A 109 -13.89 15.91 16.54
N ASP A 110 -14.86 15.86 17.46
CA ASP A 110 -14.99 16.82 18.56
C ASP A 110 -13.79 16.76 19.52
N LYS A 111 -13.26 15.55 19.79
CA LYS A 111 -12.10 15.37 20.68
C LYS A 111 -10.78 15.81 20.04
N ILE A 112 -10.60 15.59 18.73
CA ILE A 112 -9.36 15.97 18.02
C ILE A 112 -9.40 17.41 17.50
N GLY A 113 -10.58 18.02 17.38
CA GLY A 113 -10.79 19.42 16.98
C GLY A 113 -10.93 19.66 15.48
N TYR A 114 -11.09 18.60 14.67
CA TYR A 114 -11.30 18.69 13.23
C TYR A 114 -11.97 17.42 12.68
N SER A 115 -12.55 17.50 11.48
CA SER A 115 -13.17 16.37 10.79
C SER A 115 -12.50 16.16 9.43
N ASN A 116 -11.89 15.00 9.25
CA ASN A 116 -11.18 14.62 8.02
C ASN A 116 -11.35 13.14 7.64
N VAL A 117 -12.26 12.42 8.31
CA VAL A 117 -12.54 10.99 8.07
C VAL A 117 -13.86 10.85 7.33
N ARG A 118 -13.93 9.98 6.31
CA ARG A 118 -15.19 9.51 5.71
C ARG A 118 -15.19 8.00 5.53
N PHE A 119 -16.36 7.38 5.62
CA PHE A 119 -16.53 5.93 5.43
C PHE A 119 -17.45 5.63 4.24
N CYS A 120 -17.00 4.73 3.37
CA CYS A 120 -17.68 4.35 2.14
C CYS A 120 -18.08 2.88 2.19
N LYS A 121 -19.29 2.55 1.74
CA LYS A 121 -19.70 1.18 1.51
C LYS A 121 -19.18 0.71 0.17
N GLY A 122 -18.35 -0.34 0.15
CA GLY A 122 -17.70 -0.80 -1.08
C GLY A 122 -16.97 -2.12 -0.96
N ARG A 123 -16.74 -2.76 -2.10
CA ARG A 123 -15.86 -3.94 -2.22
C ARG A 123 -14.43 -3.45 -2.46
N ILE A 124 -13.46 -3.93 -1.69
CA ILE A 124 -12.05 -3.48 -1.79
C ILE A 124 -11.38 -3.90 -3.11
N GLN A 125 -11.90 -4.95 -3.77
CA GLN A 125 -11.54 -5.39 -5.11
C GLN A 125 -12.24 -4.63 -6.25
N ASP A 126 -13.10 -3.66 -5.92
CA ASP A 126 -13.84 -2.83 -6.88
C ASP A 126 -14.19 -1.47 -6.27
N MET A 127 -13.18 -0.61 -6.14
CA MET A 127 -13.31 0.70 -5.49
C MET A 127 -13.85 1.78 -6.43
N ALA A 128 -14.34 1.40 -7.61
CA ALA A 128 -15.02 2.31 -8.52
C ALA A 128 -16.53 2.39 -8.25
N ILE A 129 -17.14 1.34 -7.65
CA ILE A 129 -18.58 1.30 -7.35
C ILE A 129 -18.85 1.68 -5.90
N ASP A 130 -19.56 2.79 -5.72
CA ASP A 130 -20.11 3.21 -4.43
C ASP A 130 -21.39 2.42 -4.13
N ARG A 131 -21.36 1.60 -3.09
CA ARG A 131 -22.49 0.73 -2.75
C ARG A 131 -23.60 1.46 -2.00
N ASP A 132 -23.32 2.57 -1.33
CA ASP A 132 -24.37 3.43 -0.77
C ASP A 132 -25.18 4.05 -1.92
N ALA A 133 -24.50 4.55 -2.96
CA ALA A 133 -25.16 5.08 -4.15
C ALA A 133 -25.95 4.02 -4.94
N VAL A 134 -25.45 2.79 -4.98
CA VAL A 134 -26.19 1.64 -5.56
C VAL A 134 -27.46 1.35 -4.74
N ASP A 135 -27.38 1.33 -3.42
CA ASP A 135 -28.54 1.09 -2.55
C ASP A 135 -29.62 2.17 -2.74
N GLU A 136 -29.22 3.44 -2.87
CA GLU A 136 -30.14 4.54 -3.20
C GLU A 136 -30.77 4.38 -4.60
N TYR A 137 -29.96 4.03 -5.60
CA TYR A 137 -30.46 3.81 -6.96
C TYR A 137 -31.50 2.69 -7.00
N LEU A 138 -31.23 1.56 -6.33
CA LEU A 138 -32.11 0.39 -6.32
C LEU A 138 -33.44 0.64 -5.57
N LYS A 139 -33.43 1.47 -4.52
CA LYS A 139 -34.67 1.91 -3.85
C LYS A 139 -35.58 2.69 -4.79
N ALA A 140 -35.02 3.52 -5.66
CA ALA A 140 -35.76 4.32 -6.63
C ALA A 140 -36.07 3.55 -7.93
N ASN A 141 -35.23 2.59 -8.31
CA ASN A 141 -35.29 1.86 -9.59
C ASN A 141 -35.10 0.34 -9.39
N PRO A 142 -36.12 -0.37 -8.87
CA PRO A 142 -36.03 -1.81 -8.67
C PRO A 142 -35.74 -2.56 -9.98
N ILE A 143 -34.88 -3.58 -9.91
CA ILE A 143 -34.61 -4.48 -11.02
C ILE A 143 -35.69 -5.56 -11.02
N THR A 144 -36.57 -5.53 -12.02
CA THR A 144 -37.72 -6.46 -12.15
C THR A 144 -37.74 -7.19 -13.48
N ASP A 145 -36.92 -6.77 -14.43
CA ASP A 145 -36.84 -7.29 -15.80
C ASP A 145 -35.47 -6.98 -16.43
N GLU A 146 -35.25 -7.53 -17.62
CA GLU A 146 -34.00 -7.31 -18.38
C GLU A 146 -33.74 -5.83 -18.68
N ALA A 147 -34.79 -5.05 -18.96
CA ALA A 147 -34.63 -3.63 -19.28
C ALA A 147 -34.18 -2.81 -18.06
N SER A 148 -34.65 -3.14 -16.86
CA SER A 148 -34.22 -2.53 -15.60
C SER A 148 -32.82 -2.98 -15.20
N LEU A 149 -32.44 -4.23 -15.48
CA LEU A 149 -31.06 -4.71 -15.33
C LEU A 149 -30.10 -3.90 -16.21
N GLN A 150 -30.41 -3.73 -17.50
CA GLN A 150 -29.59 -2.94 -18.42
C GLN A 150 -29.45 -1.48 -17.99
N ARG A 151 -30.50 -0.88 -17.41
CA ARG A 151 -30.40 0.47 -16.83
C ARG A 151 -29.45 0.52 -15.63
N TYR A 152 -29.51 -0.48 -14.75
CA TYR A 152 -28.57 -0.59 -13.64
C TYR A 152 -27.12 -0.80 -14.12
N GLU A 153 -26.89 -1.66 -15.11
CA GLU A 153 -25.56 -1.87 -15.69
C GLU A 153 -25.00 -0.59 -16.33
N ALA A 154 -25.86 0.19 -17.01
CA ALA A 154 -25.50 1.49 -17.54
C ALA A 154 -25.15 2.50 -16.43
N PHE A 155 -25.94 2.53 -15.35
CA PHE A 155 -25.68 3.35 -14.17
C PHE A 155 -24.33 2.99 -13.51
N ALA A 156 -24.07 1.71 -13.27
CA ALA A 156 -22.80 1.24 -12.72
C ALA A 156 -21.61 1.56 -13.64
N THR A 157 -21.78 1.39 -14.95
CA THR A 157 -20.75 1.75 -15.95
C THR A 157 -20.47 3.25 -15.96
N GLN A 158 -21.51 4.07 -15.85
CA GLN A 158 -21.38 5.52 -15.77
C GLN A 158 -20.64 5.93 -14.49
N MET A 159 -21.01 5.36 -13.34
CA MET A 159 -20.36 5.61 -12.06
C MET A 159 -18.84 5.34 -12.14
N ARG A 160 -18.44 4.20 -12.69
CA ARG A 160 -17.00 3.87 -12.86
C ARG A 160 -16.23 4.91 -13.65
N ARG A 161 -16.86 5.49 -14.67
CA ARG A 161 -16.21 6.42 -15.61
C ARG A 161 -16.20 7.86 -15.11
N GLU A 162 -17.29 8.30 -14.49
CA GLU A 162 -17.53 9.72 -14.23
C GLU A 162 -17.38 10.09 -12.76
N SER A 163 -17.74 9.18 -11.86
CA SER A 163 -17.76 9.43 -10.40
C SER A 163 -17.42 8.16 -9.62
N PRO A 164 -16.20 7.60 -9.79
CA PRO A 164 -15.79 6.42 -9.04
C PRO A 164 -15.76 6.73 -7.54
N MET A 165 -16.15 5.76 -6.71
CA MET A 165 -16.11 5.90 -5.24
C MET A 165 -14.74 6.36 -4.74
N ILE A 166 -13.67 5.73 -5.25
CA ILE A 166 -12.28 6.14 -5.08
C ILE A 166 -11.67 6.41 -6.47
N PRO A 167 -11.34 7.67 -6.81
CA PRO A 167 -10.75 8.01 -8.10
C PRO A 167 -9.34 7.46 -8.31
N ASP A 168 -8.94 7.33 -9.56
CA ASP A 168 -7.56 7.00 -9.95
C ASP A 168 -6.58 8.04 -9.40
N ASN A 169 -5.41 7.58 -8.93
CA ASN A 169 -4.34 8.46 -8.45
C ASN A 169 -4.81 9.52 -7.43
N SER A 170 -5.67 9.13 -6.50
CA SER A 170 -6.31 10.05 -5.55
C SER A 170 -5.76 9.95 -4.13
N VAL A 171 -5.09 8.85 -3.76
CA VAL A 171 -4.62 8.60 -2.39
C VAL A 171 -3.11 8.48 -2.31
N ASP A 172 -2.51 8.95 -1.22
CA ASP A 172 -1.05 8.91 -1.01
C ASP A 172 -0.62 7.57 -0.41
N VAL A 173 -1.42 7.02 0.49
CA VAL A 173 -1.15 5.74 1.15
C VAL A 173 -2.42 4.89 1.25
N VAL A 174 -2.27 3.60 0.91
CA VAL A 174 -3.31 2.59 1.17
C VAL A 174 -2.82 1.75 2.35
N VAL A 175 -3.65 1.64 3.38
CA VAL A 175 -3.43 0.77 4.53
C VAL A 175 -4.47 -0.34 4.57
N SER A 176 -4.11 -1.46 5.18
CA SER A 176 -5.03 -2.57 5.40
C SER A 176 -4.49 -3.46 6.52
N ASN A 177 -5.41 -4.03 7.29
CA ASN A 177 -5.08 -4.91 8.40
C ASN A 177 -5.91 -6.20 8.33
N CYS A 178 -5.30 -7.30 7.90
CA CYS A 178 -5.85 -8.65 7.95
C CYS A 178 -7.13 -8.93 7.12
N VAL A 179 -7.38 -8.16 6.06
CA VAL A 179 -8.59 -8.33 5.21
C VAL A 179 -8.32 -8.85 3.81
N LEU A 180 -7.09 -8.84 3.29
CA LEU A 180 -6.85 -9.29 1.90
C LEU A 180 -7.03 -10.81 1.78
N ASN A 181 -6.72 -11.56 2.83
CA ASN A 181 -6.91 -13.00 2.89
C ASN A 181 -8.39 -13.43 2.83
N LEU A 182 -9.33 -12.51 3.11
CA LEU A 182 -10.76 -12.78 3.03
C LEU A 182 -11.32 -12.66 1.61
N VAL A 183 -10.55 -12.05 0.70
CA VAL A 183 -10.95 -11.89 -0.71
C VAL A 183 -10.78 -13.20 -1.45
N ASP A 184 -11.80 -13.57 -2.23
CA ASP A 184 -11.77 -14.78 -3.05
C ASP A 184 -10.52 -14.81 -3.95
N ALA A 185 -9.92 -15.99 -4.09
CA ALA A 185 -8.68 -16.16 -4.84
C ALA A 185 -8.78 -15.65 -6.29
N SER A 186 -9.95 -15.77 -6.92
CA SER A 186 -10.18 -15.29 -8.29
C SER A 186 -10.28 -13.77 -8.42
N GLU A 187 -10.39 -13.04 -7.31
CA GLU A 187 -10.48 -11.59 -7.28
C GLU A 187 -9.24 -10.91 -6.69
N LYS A 188 -8.29 -11.68 -6.14
CA LYS A 188 -7.03 -11.15 -5.60
C LYS A 188 -6.26 -10.32 -6.62
N GLU A 189 -6.16 -10.75 -7.88
CA GLU A 189 -5.50 -9.96 -8.93
C GLU A 189 -6.19 -8.59 -9.14
N LYS A 190 -7.53 -8.56 -9.11
CA LYS A 190 -8.30 -7.31 -9.22
C LYS A 190 -8.07 -6.41 -8.02
N LEU A 191 -7.99 -6.98 -6.81
CA LEU A 191 -7.68 -6.26 -5.59
C LEU A 191 -6.35 -5.50 -5.68
N PHE A 192 -5.26 -6.17 -6.03
CA PHE A 192 -3.96 -5.48 -6.17
C PHE A 192 -3.97 -4.46 -7.31
N ALA A 193 -4.68 -4.73 -8.41
CA ALA A 193 -4.85 -3.77 -9.49
C ALA A 193 -5.64 -2.53 -9.04
N GLU A 194 -6.66 -2.68 -8.18
CA GLU A 194 -7.42 -1.57 -7.61
C GLU A 194 -6.58 -0.74 -6.62
N ILE A 195 -5.81 -1.39 -5.75
CA ILE A 195 -4.84 -0.70 -4.86
C ILE A 195 -3.87 0.14 -5.71
N PHE A 196 -3.33 -0.46 -6.78
CA PHE A 196 -2.46 0.24 -7.70
C PHE A 196 -3.18 1.40 -8.39
N ARG A 197 -4.41 1.22 -8.88
CA ARG A 197 -5.18 2.25 -9.58
C ARG A 197 -5.38 3.51 -8.73
N VAL A 198 -5.82 3.35 -7.48
CA VAL A 198 -6.19 4.48 -6.61
C VAL A 198 -4.99 5.25 -6.09
N LEU A 199 -3.83 4.60 -5.91
CA LEU A 199 -2.61 5.26 -5.44
C LEU A 199 -2.12 6.32 -6.42
N LYS A 200 -1.69 7.48 -5.89
CA LYS A 200 -0.92 8.47 -6.65
C LYS A 200 0.43 7.87 -7.05
N ARG A 201 1.03 8.43 -8.11
CA ARG A 201 2.44 8.14 -8.42
C ARG A 201 3.33 8.65 -7.29
N GLY A 202 4.17 7.78 -6.76
CA GLY A 202 4.96 8.02 -5.55
C GLY A 202 4.24 7.66 -4.25
N GLY A 203 2.96 7.28 -4.31
CA GLY A 203 2.23 6.72 -3.19
C GLY A 203 2.64 5.27 -2.89
N ARG A 204 2.21 4.76 -1.73
CA ARG A 204 2.57 3.43 -1.25
C ARG A 204 1.39 2.64 -0.68
N ALA A 205 1.43 1.34 -0.85
CA ALA A 205 0.60 0.40 -0.08
C ALA A 205 1.38 -0.06 1.16
N VAL A 206 0.70 -0.13 2.31
CA VAL A 206 1.23 -0.62 3.58
C VAL A 206 0.23 -1.63 4.12
N ILE A 207 0.49 -2.91 3.91
CA ILE A 207 -0.49 -3.98 4.16
C ILE A 207 0.06 -4.90 5.24
N SER A 208 -0.66 -4.98 6.36
CA SER A 208 -0.42 -6.00 7.38
C SER A 208 -1.40 -7.16 7.17
N ASP A 209 -0.89 -8.39 7.05
CA ASP A 209 -1.73 -9.58 6.86
C ASP A 209 -1.04 -10.84 7.41
N ILE A 210 -1.76 -11.97 7.39
CA ILE A 210 -1.21 -13.29 7.72
C ILE A 210 -0.66 -13.96 6.45
N VAL A 211 0.54 -14.52 6.57
CA VAL A 211 1.18 -15.33 5.52
C VAL A 211 1.51 -16.72 6.04
N SER A 212 1.62 -17.68 5.12
CA SER A 212 2.07 -19.04 5.39
C SER A 212 3.48 -19.28 4.84
N ASP A 213 4.22 -20.17 5.50
CA ASP A 213 5.53 -20.65 5.02
C ASP A 213 5.40 -21.63 3.83
N GLU A 214 4.30 -22.37 3.79
CA GLU A 214 3.94 -23.31 2.72
C GLU A 214 2.64 -22.92 1.98
N GLU A 215 2.41 -23.50 0.80
CA GLU A 215 1.13 -23.34 0.10
C GLU A 215 0.01 -24.03 0.89
N VAL A 216 -1.06 -23.29 1.19
CA VAL A 216 -2.20 -23.83 1.95
C VAL A 216 -2.98 -24.85 1.10
N PRO A 217 -3.11 -26.12 1.53
CA PRO A 217 -3.79 -27.15 0.76
C PRO A 217 -5.25 -26.82 0.44
N VAL A 218 -5.72 -27.27 -0.73
CA VAL A 218 -7.11 -27.06 -1.18
C VAL A 218 -8.14 -27.61 -0.19
N SER A 219 -7.82 -28.65 0.58
CA SER A 219 -8.69 -29.16 1.64
C SER A 219 -8.97 -28.11 2.72
N MET A 220 -7.93 -27.40 3.16
CA MET A 220 -8.03 -26.30 4.13
C MET A 220 -8.67 -25.06 3.49
N GLN A 221 -8.44 -24.84 2.19
CA GLN A 221 -9.10 -23.76 1.43
C GLN A 221 -10.63 -23.89 1.39
N ASN A 222 -11.15 -25.11 1.45
CA ASN A 222 -12.59 -25.37 1.45
C ASN A 222 -13.20 -25.46 2.86
N ASP A 223 -12.42 -25.20 3.91
CA ASP A 223 -12.90 -25.18 5.29
C ASP A 223 -13.37 -23.75 5.66
N PRO A 224 -14.68 -23.53 5.89
CA PRO A 224 -15.21 -22.20 6.23
C PRO A 224 -14.73 -21.65 7.58
N GLU A 225 -14.40 -22.49 8.56
CA GLU A 225 -13.89 -22.03 9.86
C GLU A 225 -12.46 -21.51 9.73
N LEU A 226 -11.62 -22.20 8.96
CA LEU A 226 -10.25 -21.76 8.66
C LEU A 226 -10.23 -20.54 7.71
N TRP A 227 -11.17 -20.45 6.77
CA TRP A 227 -11.24 -19.32 5.84
C TRP A 227 -11.50 -18.01 6.54
N SER A 228 -12.50 -18.03 7.40
CA SER A 228 -12.92 -16.84 8.10
C SER A 228 -11.98 -16.46 9.26
N GLY A 229 -11.02 -17.34 9.61
CA GLY A 229 -9.88 -17.05 10.49
C GLY A 229 -8.62 -16.53 9.77
N CYS A 230 -8.72 -16.13 8.49
CA CYS A 230 -7.60 -15.66 7.65
C CYS A 230 -6.51 -16.70 7.36
N ILE A 231 -6.77 -17.99 7.60
CA ILE A 231 -5.80 -19.09 7.40
C ILE A 231 -5.90 -19.62 5.98
N SER A 232 -7.10 -19.99 5.54
CA SER A 232 -7.29 -20.65 4.24
C SER A 232 -6.98 -19.78 3.04
N GLY A 233 -7.20 -18.46 3.17
CA GLY A 233 -6.92 -17.48 2.14
C GLY A 233 -5.52 -16.88 2.24
N ALA A 234 -4.68 -17.33 3.18
CA ALA A 234 -3.33 -16.79 3.35
C ALA A 234 -2.49 -16.97 2.09
N PHE A 235 -1.70 -15.95 1.76
CA PHE A 235 -0.65 -16.08 0.77
C PHE A 235 0.55 -16.79 1.37
N GLN A 236 1.24 -17.60 0.56
CA GLN A 236 2.62 -17.93 0.88
C GLN A 236 3.45 -16.64 0.90
N GLU A 237 4.43 -16.54 1.79
CA GLU A 237 5.31 -15.37 1.95
C GLU A 237 5.79 -14.80 0.61
N CYS A 238 6.36 -15.64 -0.27
CA CYS A 238 6.87 -15.21 -1.57
C CYS A 238 5.77 -14.77 -2.55
N ASP A 239 4.60 -15.42 -2.51
CA ASP A 239 3.49 -15.09 -3.39
C ASP A 239 2.84 -13.77 -3.03
N PHE A 240 2.88 -13.39 -1.75
CA PHE A 240 2.36 -12.11 -1.29
C PHE A 240 3.16 -10.95 -1.89
N LEU A 241 4.49 -10.99 -1.80
CA LEU A 241 5.37 -9.99 -2.43
C LEU A 241 5.23 -10.01 -3.95
N SER A 242 5.13 -11.20 -4.54
CA SER A 242 4.96 -11.36 -5.99
C SER A 242 3.65 -10.77 -6.52
N ALA A 243 2.59 -10.73 -5.69
CA ALA A 243 1.33 -10.12 -6.09
C ALA A 243 1.48 -8.59 -6.30
N PHE A 244 2.26 -7.90 -5.47
CA PHE A 244 2.60 -6.49 -5.67
C PHE A 244 3.44 -6.28 -6.93
N ASP A 245 4.45 -7.12 -7.18
CA ASP A 245 5.26 -6.99 -8.40
C ASP A 245 4.41 -7.16 -9.67
N ARG A 246 3.56 -8.21 -9.72
CA ARG A 246 2.62 -8.44 -10.83
C ARG A 246 1.67 -7.27 -11.07
N ALA A 247 1.23 -6.60 -10.01
CA ALA A 247 0.38 -5.40 -10.10
C ALA A 247 1.13 -4.15 -10.56
N GLY A 248 2.47 -4.19 -10.62
CA GLY A 248 3.30 -3.11 -11.16
C GLY A 248 3.97 -2.24 -10.10
N PHE A 249 3.97 -2.65 -8.84
CA PHE A 249 4.67 -1.94 -7.78
C PHE A 249 6.21 -2.06 -7.90
N TYR A 250 6.93 -1.23 -7.17
CA TYR A 250 8.37 -1.32 -6.93
C TYR A 250 8.68 -1.06 -5.45
N GLY A 251 9.92 -1.27 -5.03
CA GLY A 251 10.36 -0.99 -3.67
C GLY A 251 9.60 -1.85 -2.68
N ILE A 252 9.39 -3.12 -3.04
CA ILE A 252 8.60 -4.06 -2.26
C ILE A 252 9.45 -4.53 -1.09
N GLU A 253 9.03 -4.19 0.11
CA GLU A 253 9.72 -4.47 1.36
C GLU A 253 8.82 -5.28 2.28
N MET A 254 9.42 -6.18 3.07
CA MET A 254 8.76 -6.89 4.17
C MET A 254 9.42 -6.48 5.49
N PRO A 255 9.20 -5.24 5.98
CA PRO A 255 9.87 -4.72 7.17
C PRO A 255 9.54 -5.46 8.46
N ILE A 256 8.38 -6.13 8.51
CA ILE A 256 7.93 -6.90 9.67
C ILE A 256 7.59 -8.30 9.18
N LEU A 257 8.21 -9.31 9.79
CA LEU A 257 7.76 -10.69 9.76
C LEU A 257 7.85 -11.17 11.22
N GLN A 258 6.76 -11.72 11.74
CA GLN A 258 6.71 -12.24 13.09
C GLN A 258 7.69 -13.41 13.24
N ASP A 259 8.57 -13.37 14.23
CA ASP A 259 9.58 -14.42 14.45
C ASP A 259 8.91 -15.78 14.74
N GLU A 260 8.01 -15.79 15.72
CA GLU A 260 7.24 -16.97 16.12
C GLU A 260 5.90 -17.03 15.39
N PRO A 261 5.44 -18.22 14.96
CA PRO A 261 4.13 -18.35 14.35
C PRO A 261 3.03 -17.95 15.32
N TRP A 262 2.05 -17.19 14.82
CA TRP A 262 0.82 -16.92 15.57
C TRP A 262 0.00 -18.20 15.74
N GLN A 263 -0.05 -19.02 14.68
CA GLN A 263 -0.74 -20.30 14.68
C GLN A 263 -0.03 -21.31 13.77
N THR A 264 -0.09 -22.59 14.12
CA THR A 264 0.36 -23.69 13.26
C THR A 264 -0.80 -24.66 13.03
N VAL A 265 -1.10 -24.99 11.78
CA VAL A 265 -2.19 -25.92 11.43
C VAL A 265 -1.66 -26.96 10.46
N GLU A 266 -1.80 -28.24 10.83
CA GLU A 266 -1.26 -29.37 10.05
C GLU A 266 0.25 -29.27 9.72
N GLY A 267 1.01 -28.51 10.53
CA GLY A 267 2.44 -28.28 10.33
C GLY A 267 2.78 -27.01 9.54
N ILE A 268 1.79 -26.35 8.95
CA ILE A 268 1.96 -25.07 8.23
C ILE A 268 1.96 -23.94 9.25
N GLU A 269 2.96 -23.08 9.19
CA GLU A 269 3.17 -21.98 10.11
C GLU A 269 2.60 -20.68 9.55
N PHE A 270 1.72 -20.05 10.32
CA PHE A 270 1.07 -18.79 9.96
C PHE A 270 1.65 -17.64 10.79
N ARG A 271 2.15 -16.62 10.10
CA ARG A 271 2.84 -15.46 10.69
C ARG A 271 2.18 -14.18 10.26
N SER A 272 2.15 -13.20 11.16
CA SER A 272 1.85 -11.83 10.75
C SER A 272 3.05 -11.21 10.03
N THR A 273 2.77 -10.49 8.94
CA THR A 273 3.76 -9.74 8.18
C THR A 273 3.22 -8.34 7.85
N THR A 274 4.11 -7.39 7.59
CA THR A 274 3.76 -6.12 6.95
C THR A 274 4.58 -5.96 5.68
N VAL A 275 3.91 -5.67 4.58
CA VAL A 275 4.52 -5.37 3.28
C VAL A 275 4.30 -3.91 2.93
N ILE A 276 5.35 -3.27 2.43
CA ILE A 276 5.30 -1.92 1.86
C ILE A 276 5.67 -2.00 0.39
N ALA A 277 4.90 -1.35 -0.47
CA ALA A 277 5.15 -1.34 -1.91
C ALA A 277 4.77 0.00 -2.54
N TYR A 278 5.55 0.49 -3.51
CA TYR A 278 5.41 1.83 -4.07
C TYR A 278 4.92 1.83 -5.52
N LYS A 279 4.12 2.83 -5.89
CA LYS A 279 3.68 3.08 -7.26
C LYS A 279 4.52 4.18 -7.91
N GLY A 280 4.78 4.11 -9.21
CA GLY A 280 5.47 5.20 -9.93
C GLY A 280 6.41 4.77 -11.06
N LYS A 281 6.60 3.46 -11.31
CA LYS A 281 7.47 2.97 -12.40
C LYS A 281 6.87 3.13 -13.81
N GLU A 282 5.63 3.60 -13.93
CA GLU A 282 4.90 3.76 -15.20
C GLU A 282 5.43 4.96 -16.01
N GLY A 283 5.11 5.01 -17.31
CA GLY A 283 5.43 6.17 -18.17
C GLY A 283 6.83 6.14 -18.80
N PRO A 284 7.16 7.14 -19.65
CA PRO A 284 8.33 7.11 -20.52
C PRO A 284 9.66 7.27 -19.78
N CYS A 285 10.74 6.73 -20.37
CA CYS A 285 12.12 6.90 -19.92
C CYS A 285 12.82 7.98 -20.77
N PHE A 286 13.33 9.03 -20.13
CA PHE A 286 14.09 10.10 -20.80
C PHE A 286 15.49 10.27 -20.22
N GLU A 287 16.45 10.63 -21.09
CA GLU A 287 17.85 10.86 -20.76
C GLU A 287 18.05 12.29 -20.25
N HIS A 288 18.56 12.40 -19.03
CA HIS A 288 18.87 13.67 -18.37
C HIS A 288 20.34 13.77 -17.96
N ASN A 289 21.21 12.89 -18.49
CA ASN A 289 22.63 12.77 -18.13
C ASN A 289 22.87 12.41 -16.66
N GLU A 290 21.88 11.82 -16.01
CA GLU A 290 21.90 11.46 -14.60
C GLU A 290 22.54 10.09 -14.39
N ALA A 291 23.02 9.87 -13.17
CA ALA A 291 23.46 8.55 -12.74
C ALA A 291 23.19 8.35 -11.25
N VAL A 292 23.17 7.08 -10.86
CA VAL A 292 23.20 6.67 -9.47
C VAL A 292 24.43 5.82 -9.20
N ILE A 293 24.88 5.78 -7.95
CA ILE A 293 25.92 4.86 -7.49
C ILE A 293 25.32 4.01 -6.38
N TYR A 294 25.25 2.70 -6.58
CA TYR A 294 24.84 1.78 -5.53
C TYR A 294 25.93 1.69 -4.44
N ARG A 295 25.54 1.84 -3.18
CA ARG A 295 26.46 1.88 -2.04
C ARG A 295 26.94 0.49 -1.60
N GLY A 296 26.12 -0.54 -1.81
CA GLY A 296 26.34 -1.87 -1.22
C GLY A 296 25.31 -2.20 -0.12
N PRO A 297 25.51 -3.27 0.65
CA PRO A 297 26.77 -4.03 0.80
C PRO A 297 27.01 -5.10 -0.27
N PHE A 298 25.96 -5.55 -0.96
CA PHE A 298 26.06 -6.62 -1.96
C PHE A 298 26.94 -6.20 -3.13
N ARG A 299 27.54 -7.19 -3.82
CA ARG A 299 28.40 -6.93 -4.99
C ARG A 299 27.62 -6.20 -6.08
N SER A 300 26.41 -6.66 -6.35
CA SER A 300 25.47 -6.10 -7.30
C SER A 300 24.05 -6.36 -6.81
N VAL A 301 23.10 -5.51 -7.19
CA VAL A 301 21.66 -5.70 -6.95
C VAL A 301 20.89 -5.50 -8.25
N THR A 302 19.72 -6.13 -8.35
CA THR A 302 18.76 -5.91 -9.44
C THR A 302 17.50 -5.31 -8.83
N ASP A 303 16.96 -4.25 -9.44
CA ASP A 303 15.71 -3.64 -8.99
C ASP A 303 14.45 -4.29 -9.64
N ASP A 304 13.26 -3.82 -9.23
CA ASP A 304 11.95 -4.28 -9.73
C ASP A 304 11.64 -3.88 -11.19
N MET A 305 12.61 -3.27 -11.87
CA MET A 305 12.57 -2.91 -13.29
C MET A 305 13.63 -3.67 -14.11
N GLY A 306 14.43 -4.52 -13.47
CA GLY A 306 15.49 -5.32 -14.10
C GLY A 306 16.82 -4.59 -14.28
N HIS A 307 16.99 -3.40 -13.71
CA HIS A 307 18.26 -2.68 -13.75
C HIS A 307 19.26 -3.34 -12.79
N VAL A 308 20.46 -3.65 -13.27
CA VAL A 308 21.57 -4.18 -12.47
C VAL A 308 22.50 -3.04 -12.04
N PHE A 309 22.77 -2.95 -10.74
CA PHE A 309 23.66 -1.95 -10.15
C PHE A 309 24.84 -2.61 -9.43
N ASP A 310 26.05 -2.44 -9.98
CA ASP A 310 27.29 -2.83 -9.30
C ASP A 310 27.68 -1.79 -8.25
N ARG A 311 28.10 -2.24 -7.07
CA ARG A 311 28.49 -1.34 -5.98
C ARG A 311 29.66 -0.42 -6.38
N GLY A 312 29.55 0.87 -6.07
CA GLY A 312 30.56 1.88 -6.35
C GLY A 312 30.67 2.34 -7.81
N GLU A 313 29.97 1.69 -8.74
CA GLU A 313 29.94 2.06 -10.15
C GLU A 313 28.91 3.15 -10.42
N ARG A 314 29.23 4.06 -11.35
CA ARG A 314 28.26 5.07 -11.83
C ARG A 314 27.38 4.42 -12.88
N THR A 315 26.11 4.27 -12.58
CA THR A 315 25.14 3.62 -13.45
C THR A 315 24.23 4.66 -14.10
N ALA A 316 24.17 4.67 -15.43
CA ALA A 316 23.33 5.58 -16.19
C ALA A 316 21.86 5.21 -15.98
N VAL A 317 21.02 6.16 -15.59
CA VAL A 317 19.58 5.93 -15.41
C VAL A 317 18.78 7.01 -16.11
N CYS A 318 17.56 6.68 -16.51
CA CYS A 318 16.61 7.69 -16.96
C CYS A 318 16.13 8.56 -15.79
N ARG A 319 15.51 9.70 -16.09
CA ARG A 319 15.00 10.63 -15.08
C ARG A 319 14.04 9.99 -14.07
N LYS A 320 13.11 9.17 -14.55
CA LYS A 320 12.16 8.45 -13.70
C LYS A 320 12.87 7.52 -12.70
N THR A 321 13.79 6.68 -13.19
CA THR A 321 14.56 5.78 -12.34
C THR A 321 15.46 6.55 -11.38
N PHE A 322 16.05 7.67 -11.81
CA PHE A 322 16.81 8.55 -10.93
C PHE A 322 15.96 9.09 -9.78
N GLU A 323 14.75 9.59 -10.06
CA GLU A 323 13.83 10.07 -9.03
C GLU A 323 13.40 8.96 -8.06
N ILE A 324 13.15 7.75 -8.56
CA ILE A 324 12.84 6.58 -7.73
C ILE A 324 14.01 6.23 -6.81
N MET A 325 15.21 6.04 -7.38
CA MET A 325 16.39 5.59 -6.63
C MET A 325 16.95 6.61 -5.65
N THR A 326 16.54 7.88 -5.77
CA THR A 326 16.96 8.96 -4.86
C THR A 326 15.92 9.28 -3.80
N ARG A 327 14.80 8.57 -3.77
CA ARG A 327 13.73 8.66 -2.78
C ARG A 327 13.60 7.36 -1.99
N GLU A 328 12.80 7.41 -0.94
CA GLU A 328 12.42 6.21 -0.18
C GLU A 328 11.74 5.19 -1.10
N PRO A 329 12.06 3.89 -0.96
CA PRO A 329 12.87 3.28 0.09
C PRO A 329 14.38 3.25 -0.22
N TYR A 330 14.79 3.69 -1.41
CA TYR A 330 16.14 3.52 -1.91
C TYR A 330 17.16 4.57 -1.48
N THR A 331 16.74 5.69 -0.87
CA THR A 331 17.62 6.83 -0.54
C THR A 331 18.90 6.44 0.21
N GLN A 332 18.84 5.44 1.10
CA GLN A 332 20.02 4.99 1.85
C GLN A 332 20.96 4.07 1.07
N HIS A 333 20.48 3.48 -0.04
CA HIS A 333 21.23 2.51 -0.84
C HIS A 333 21.95 3.13 -2.03
N PHE A 334 21.53 4.32 -2.48
CA PHE A 334 22.10 4.96 -3.65
C PHE A 334 22.69 6.34 -3.34
N VAL A 335 23.66 6.76 -4.14
CA VAL A 335 24.17 8.13 -4.20
C VAL A 335 23.65 8.75 -5.48
N ALA A 336 22.97 9.88 -5.36
CA ALA A 336 22.56 10.70 -6.50
C ALA A 336 23.78 11.34 -7.18
N VAL A 337 23.88 11.21 -8.50
CA VAL A 337 24.87 11.93 -9.32
C VAL A 337 24.14 12.79 -10.34
N GLU A 338 23.82 14.02 -9.95
CA GLU A 338 23.24 15.01 -10.86
C GLU A 338 24.26 15.51 -11.90
N PRO A 339 23.80 15.83 -13.13
CA PRO A 339 24.65 16.52 -14.10
C PRO A 339 24.87 17.99 -13.68
N ARG A 340 26.02 18.56 -14.06
CA ARG A 340 26.28 20.00 -13.84
C ARG A 340 25.40 20.89 -14.70
N GLU A 341 25.08 20.42 -15.90
CA GLU A 341 24.20 21.09 -16.86
C GLU A 341 22.92 20.26 -16.97
N ARG A 342 21.79 20.83 -16.55
CA ARG A 342 20.49 20.16 -16.62
C ARG A 342 19.96 20.22 -18.04
N ILE A 343 19.37 19.11 -18.50
CA ILE A 343 18.64 19.05 -19.77
C ILE A 343 17.21 19.52 -19.52
N ASP A 344 16.71 20.44 -20.35
CA ASP A 344 15.29 20.83 -20.36
C ASP A 344 14.45 19.60 -20.78
N PRO A 345 13.36 19.27 -20.05
CA PRO A 345 12.50 18.13 -20.40
C PRO A 345 12.03 18.09 -21.86
N LYS A 346 11.91 19.25 -22.54
CA LYS A 346 11.49 19.32 -23.96
C LYS A 346 12.56 18.84 -24.93
N ASP A 347 13.83 18.92 -24.53
CA ASP A 347 14.99 18.52 -25.32
C ASP A 347 15.50 17.11 -24.96
N ALA A 348 14.90 16.49 -23.93
CA ALA A 348 15.30 15.19 -23.43
C ALA A 348 14.99 14.09 -24.44
N LYS A 349 16.00 13.25 -24.72
CA LYS A 349 15.88 12.15 -25.68
C LYS A 349 15.36 10.90 -24.97
N PRO A 350 14.68 9.98 -25.69
CA PRO A 350 14.32 8.68 -25.14
C PRO A 350 15.54 7.95 -24.58
N PHE A 351 15.37 7.31 -23.42
CA PHE A 351 16.40 6.50 -22.78
C PHE A 351 15.94 5.04 -22.76
N THR A 352 16.80 4.14 -23.22
CA THR A 352 16.51 2.70 -23.22
C THR A 352 16.80 2.12 -21.83
N CYS A 353 15.75 1.92 -21.04
CA CYS A 353 15.82 1.32 -19.71
C CYS A 353 15.95 -0.23 -19.74
N SER A 354 15.78 -0.86 -20.91
CA SER A 354 15.81 -2.32 -21.06
C SER A 354 17.21 -2.86 -21.40
N GLY A 355 17.69 -3.82 -20.59
CA GLY A 355 19.03 -4.42 -20.72
C GLY A 355 19.99 -3.93 -19.62
N GLY A 356 21.09 -4.67 -19.41
CA GLY A 356 22.08 -4.36 -18.38
C GLY A 356 22.52 -2.90 -18.44
N VAL A 357 22.57 -2.23 -17.29
CA VAL A 357 22.66 -0.78 -17.27
C VAL A 357 24.06 -0.32 -17.64
N GLU A 358 24.16 0.63 -18.58
CA GLU A 358 25.45 1.15 -19.00
C GLU A 358 26.15 1.94 -17.89
N LYS A 359 27.48 1.79 -17.81
CA LYS A 359 28.30 2.63 -16.94
C LYS A 359 28.27 4.08 -17.45
N ARG A 360 27.88 5.03 -16.60
CA ARG A 360 27.88 6.47 -16.91
C ARG A 360 29.31 7.01 -16.86
N PRO A 361 29.90 7.44 -17.99
CA PRO A 361 31.21 8.08 -17.97
C PRO A 361 31.12 9.44 -17.24
N PRO A 362 32.04 9.77 -16.30
CA PRO A 362 31.97 11.02 -15.53
C PRO A 362 31.96 12.29 -16.39
N LYS A 363 32.49 12.25 -17.62
CA LYS A 363 32.46 13.38 -18.57
C LYS A 363 31.05 13.77 -19.01
N ILE A 364 30.06 12.87 -18.88
CA ILE A 364 28.67 13.15 -19.23
C ILE A 364 28.02 13.97 -18.12
N THR A 365 28.13 13.54 -16.86
CA THR A 365 27.60 14.30 -15.71
C THR A 365 28.36 15.60 -15.48
N LYS A 366 29.69 15.64 -15.72
CA LYS A 366 30.49 16.87 -15.55
C LYS A 366 30.36 17.88 -16.69
N GLY A 367 29.85 17.48 -17.86
CA GLY A 367 29.99 18.22 -19.12
C GLY A 367 31.31 17.90 -19.82
N ARG A 368 31.26 17.66 -21.14
CA ARG A 368 32.41 17.11 -21.92
C ARG A 368 33.67 17.98 -21.88
N GLY A 369 33.54 19.28 -21.60
CA GLY A 369 34.63 20.25 -21.54
C GLY A 369 35.17 20.55 -20.13
N TYR A 370 34.64 19.91 -19.08
CA TYR A 370 35.01 20.25 -17.70
C TYR A 370 36.46 19.89 -17.36
N LYS A 371 37.27 20.91 -17.06
CA LYS A 371 38.72 20.81 -16.71
C LYS A 371 39.12 21.67 -15.50
N ALA A 372 38.18 22.08 -14.65
CA ALA A 372 38.48 22.97 -13.55
C ALA A 372 39.32 22.28 -12.47
N ASN A 373 40.34 22.98 -11.97
CA ASN A 373 41.10 22.62 -10.77
C ASN A 373 40.58 23.48 -9.62
N ILE A 374 39.86 22.88 -8.68
CA ILE A 374 39.31 23.55 -7.51
C ILE A 374 39.99 22.91 -6.30
N LEU A 375 40.84 23.67 -5.63
CA LEU A 375 41.47 23.26 -4.38
C LEU A 375 40.55 23.66 -3.21
N PRO A 376 40.56 22.91 -2.08
CA PRO A 376 39.90 23.36 -0.86
C PRO A 376 40.40 24.77 -0.50
N GLN A 377 39.51 25.65 -0.09
CA GLN A 377 39.95 26.85 0.64
C GLN A 377 40.66 26.37 1.91
N ALA A 378 41.82 26.95 2.20
CA ALA A 378 42.61 26.59 3.37
C ALA A 378 41.91 27.14 4.62
N ASP A 379 40.86 26.46 5.07
CA ASP A 379 40.42 26.54 6.46
C ASP A 379 41.43 25.75 7.30
N SER A 380 41.75 26.29 8.47
CA SER A 380 42.91 25.91 9.30
C SER A 380 42.82 24.52 9.95
N CYS A 381 42.61 23.45 9.17
CA CYS A 381 42.77 22.06 9.61
C CYS A 381 44.22 21.74 10.04
N CYS A 382 45.16 22.66 9.84
CA CYS A 382 46.57 22.55 10.24
C CYS A 382 47.06 23.78 11.01
N ASP A 383 46.20 24.52 11.71
CA ASP A 383 46.70 25.42 12.76
C ASP A 383 47.32 24.55 13.87
N SER A 384 48.65 24.53 13.89
CA SER A 384 49.46 23.96 14.95
C SER A 384 49.32 24.83 16.22
N GLY A 385 48.16 24.75 16.87
CA GLY A 385 47.89 25.31 18.19
C GLY A 385 47.43 24.19 19.12
N ASP A 386 48.38 23.69 19.91
CA ASP A 386 48.21 22.81 21.07
C ASP A 386 47.58 21.42 20.84
N CYS A 387 48.41 20.49 20.36
CA CYS A 387 48.40 19.14 20.95
C CYS A 387 49.18 19.18 22.27
N CYS A 388 48.49 19.37 23.40
CA CYS A 388 48.91 18.99 24.75
C CYS A 388 47.67 18.61 25.57
#